data_AF-L7JBQ3-F1
#
_entry.id   AF-L7JBQ3-F1
#
_cell.length_a   1.000
_cell.length_b   1.000
_cell.length_c   1.000
_cell.angle_alpha   90.00
_cell.angle_beta   90.00
_cell.angle_gamma   90.00
#
_symmetry.space_group_name_H-M   'P 1'
#
loop_
_entity.id
_entity.type
_entity.pdbx_description
1 polymer ?
#
loop_
_entity_poly.entity_id
_entity_poly.type
_entity_poly.pdbx_seq_one_letter_code
_entity_poly.pdbx_strand_id
1 'polypeptide(L)'
;MREHAGHKAAVVAIVRDGRIMDDDEAFARVAKSGVPAVGVVGALDPVCSGEQLRAVGFANVVVVHEAGHGVVRENAAEVAAAIEAFWKGLSAKSS
;
A
#
# COMPACT_ATOMS: atom_id res chain seq x y z
N MET A 1 -0.82 20.10 6.21
CA MET A 1 -0.83 19.92 4.74
C MET A 1 -0.42 21.24 4.09
N ARG A 2 0.49 21.26 3.12
CA ARG A 2 0.87 22.50 2.42
C ARG A 2 0.45 22.35 0.96
N GLU A 3 -0.55 23.11 0.52
CA GLU A 3 -1.05 23.01 -0.86
C GLU A 3 0.01 23.53 -1.83
N HIS A 4 0.48 22.67 -2.73
CA HIS A 4 1.29 23.06 -3.88
C HIS A 4 0.37 23.37 -5.07
N ALA A 5 0.89 24.05 -6.11
CA ALA A 5 0.09 24.47 -7.26
C ALA A 5 -0.65 23.31 -7.97
N GLY A 6 -0.11 22.09 -7.88
CA GLY A 6 -0.73 20.87 -8.42
C GLY A 6 -1.76 20.18 -7.50
N HIS A 7 -1.94 20.64 -6.26
CA HIS A 7 -2.77 19.98 -5.26
C HIS A 7 -4.23 19.85 -5.70
N LYS A 8 -4.85 20.96 -6.13
CA LYS A 8 -6.24 20.93 -6.64
C LYS A 8 -6.40 20.03 -7.86
N ALA A 9 -5.45 20.08 -8.81
CA ALA A 9 -5.51 19.23 -9.99
C ALA A 9 -5.38 17.74 -9.63
N ALA A 10 -4.51 17.40 -8.68
CA ALA A 10 -4.39 16.05 -8.16
C ALA A 10 -5.67 15.58 -7.47
N VAL A 11 -6.27 16.41 -6.60
CA VAL A 11 -7.55 16.10 -5.94
C VAL A 11 -8.67 15.90 -6.96
N VAL A 12 -8.79 16.79 -7.95
CA VAL A 12 -9.80 16.67 -9.01
C VAL A 12 -9.60 15.40 -9.85
N ALA A 13 -8.35 15.08 -10.22
CA ALA A 13 -8.07 13.86 -10.98
C ALA A 13 -8.40 12.59 -10.19
N ILE A 14 -8.02 12.55 -8.91
CA ILE A 14 -8.27 11.42 -8.02
C ILE A 14 -9.78 11.19 -7.81
N VAL A 15 -10.58 12.25 -7.67
CA VAL A 15 -12.05 12.14 -7.53
C VAL A 15 -12.73 11.85 -8.86
N ARG A 16 -12.38 12.56 -9.94
CA ARG A 16 -13.02 12.42 -11.26
C ARG A 16 -12.76 11.05 -11.88
N ASP A 17 -11.54 10.56 -11.75
CA ASP A 17 -11.13 9.29 -12.33
C ASP A 17 -11.42 8.12 -11.36
N GLY A 18 -12.17 8.36 -10.28
CA GLY A 18 -12.60 7.34 -9.32
C GLY A 18 -11.48 6.74 -8.48
N ARG A 19 -10.22 7.15 -8.65
CA ARG A 19 -9.03 6.51 -8.03
C ARG A 19 -8.92 6.65 -6.51
N ILE A 20 -9.93 7.21 -5.85
CA ILE A 20 -10.04 7.28 -4.38
C ILE A 20 -11.03 6.26 -3.80
N MET A 21 -11.93 5.70 -4.61
CA MET A 21 -12.94 4.74 -4.17
C MET A 21 -13.03 3.57 -5.18
N ASP A 22 -13.26 2.35 -4.70
CA ASP A 22 -13.68 1.21 -5.54
C ASP A 22 -12.66 0.71 -6.58
N ASP A 23 -11.35 0.88 -6.33
CA ASP A 23 -10.27 0.31 -7.18
C ASP A 23 -9.82 -1.09 -6.72
N ASP A 24 -10.65 -1.77 -5.92
CA ASP A 24 -10.39 -3.13 -5.41
C ASP A 24 -10.07 -4.11 -6.56
N GLU A 25 -10.66 -3.89 -7.74
CA GLU A 25 -10.39 -4.68 -8.93
C GLU A 25 -8.93 -4.52 -9.42
N ALA A 26 -8.33 -3.32 -9.35
CA ALA A 26 -6.91 -3.15 -9.67
C ALA A 26 -6.02 -3.90 -8.68
N PHE A 27 -6.33 -3.84 -7.38
CA PHE A 27 -5.60 -4.60 -6.37
C PHE A 27 -5.72 -6.11 -6.61
N ALA A 28 -6.92 -6.60 -6.94
CA ALA A 28 -7.13 -7.99 -7.30
C ALA A 28 -6.38 -8.41 -8.58
N ARG A 29 -6.32 -7.53 -9.60
CA ARG A 29 -5.52 -7.77 -10.81
C ARG A 29 -4.03 -7.86 -10.49
N VAL A 30 -3.51 -6.97 -9.65
CA VAL A 30 -2.10 -7.00 -9.21
C VAL A 30 -1.82 -8.27 -8.42
N ALA A 31 -2.67 -8.64 -7.47
CA ALA A 31 -2.53 -9.87 -6.69
C ALA A 31 -2.50 -11.13 -7.57
N LYS A 32 -3.24 -11.12 -8.69
CA LYS A 32 -3.31 -12.24 -9.66
C LYS A 32 -2.25 -12.18 -10.76
N SER A 33 -1.44 -11.11 -10.84
CA SER A 33 -0.50 -10.90 -11.94
C SER A 33 0.70 -11.87 -11.94
N GLY A 34 0.89 -12.63 -10.87
CA GLY A 34 2.07 -13.48 -10.68
C GLY A 34 3.34 -12.70 -10.34
N VAL A 35 3.30 -11.37 -10.38
CA VAL A 35 4.39 -10.52 -9.90
C VAL A 35 4.37 -10.53 -8.37
N PRO A 36 5.49 -10.88 -7.71
CA PRO A 36 5.58 -10.80 -6.27
C PRO A 36 5.29 -9.38 -5.78
N ALA A 37 4.43 -9.26 -4.77
CA ALA A 37 4.05 -7.98 -4.19
C ALA A 37 4.00 -8.06 -2.66
N VAL A 38 4.20 -6.91 -2.02
CA VAL A 38 4.03 -6.72 -0.57
C VAL A 38 3.10 -5.54 -0.32
N GLY A 39 2.10 -5.75 0.54
CA GLY A 39 1.25 -4.67 1.05
C GLY A 39 1.72 -4.25 2.44
N VAL A 40 1.91 -2.96 2.67
CA VAL A 40 2.26 -2.41 3.99
C VAL A 40 1.20 -1.40 4.41
N VAL A 41 0.59 -1.61 5.57
CA VAL A 41 -0.56 -0.80 6.04
C VAL A 41 -0.48 -0.55 7.54
N GLY A 42 -1.00 0.60 8.00
CA GLY A 42 -1.11 0.90 9.42
C GLY A 42 -2.29 0.16 10.07
N ALA A 43 -2.11 -0.36 11.28
CA ALA A 43 -3.17 -1.06 12.02
C ALA A 43 -4.38 -0.17 12.36
N LEU A 44 -4.18 1.15 12.44
CA LEU A 44 -5.18 2.16 12.78
C LEU A 44 -5.62 2.95 11.54
N ASP A 45 -5.29 2.50 10.33
CA ASP A 45 -5.73 3.15 9.10
C ASP A 45 -7.26 3.00 8.95
N PRO A 46 -8.03 4.10 8.93
CA PRO A 46 -9.49 4.04 8.83
C PRO A 46 -9.99 3.76 7.41
N VAL A 47 -9.10 3.73 6.41
CA VAL A 47 -9.44 3.60 4.98
C VAL A 47 -9.16 2.18 4.47
N CYS A 48 -8.07 1.56 4.91
CA CYS A 48 -7.65 0.24 4.43
C CYS A 48 -7.05 -0.60 5.56
N SER A 49 -7.48 -1.84 5.70
CA SER A 49 -6.95 -2.79 6.68
C SER A 49 -6.08 -3.86 6.03
N GLY A 50 -5.23 -4.50 6.85
CA GLY A 50 -4.46 -5.66 6.40
C GLY A 50 -5.35 -6.83 5.95
N GLU A 51 -6.57 -6.95 6.48
CA GLU A 51 -7.52 -7.98 6.07
C GLU A 51 -8.08 -7.71 4.67
N GLN A 52 -8.38 -6.45 4.34
CA GLN A 52 -8.83 -6.07 2.99
C GLN A 52 -7.77 -6.39 1.94
N LEU A 53 -6.49 -6.10 2.22
CA LEU A 53 -5.39 -6.47 1.32
C LEU A 53 -5.27 -7.99 1.12
N ARG A 54 -5.45 -8.78 2.18
CA ARG A 54 -5.47 -10.24 2.06
C ARG A 54 -6.69 -10.73 1.27
N ALA A 55 -7.86 -10.12 1.49
CA ALA A 55 -9.10 -10.50 0.82
C ALA A 55 -9.03 -10.30 -0.71
N VAL A 56 -8.32 -9.26 -1.19
CA VAL A 56 -8.08 -9.04 -2.62
C VAL A 56 -6.95 -9.91 -3.19
N GLY A 57 -6.25 -10.67 -2.35
CA GLY A 57 -5.30 -11.72 -2.77
C GLY A 57 -3.82 -11.43 -2.51
N PHE A 58 -3.47 -10.39 -1.75
CA PHE A 58 -2.06 -10.17 -1.38
C PHE A 58 -1.61 -11.25 -0.38
N ALA A 59 -0.62 -12.04 -0.78
CA ALA A 59 -0.05 -13.08 0.07
C ALA A 59 0.90 -12.53 1.16
N ASN A 60 1.61 -11.43 0.86
CA ASN A 60 2.55 -10.79 1.78
C ASN A 60 1.99 -9.45 2.24
N VAL A 61 1.49 -9.42 3.48
CA VAL A 61 0.90 -8.21 4.09
C VAL A 61 1.57 -7.96 5.44
N VAL A 62 2.19 -6.78 5.54
CA VAL A 62 2.80 -6.26 6.76
C VAL A 62 1.88 -5.21 7.37
N VAL A 63 1.52 -5.40 8.64
CA VAL A 63 0.71 -4.46 9.40
C VAL A 63 1.61 -3.78 10.42
N VAL A 64 1.74 -2.46 10.33
CA VAL A 64 2.51 -1.63 11.27
C VAL A 64 1.62 -1.27 12.46
N HIS A 65 2.03 -1.69 13.65
CA HIS A 65 1.28 -1.43 14.88
C HIS A 65 1.26 0.07 15.21
N GLU A 66 0.17 0.53 15.80
CA GLU A 66 -0.03 1.94 16.23
C GLU A 66 0.06 3.00 15.11
N ALA A 67 0.18 2.60 13.84
CA ALA A 67 0.24 3.50 12.70
C ALA A 67 -1.13 3.67 12.03
N GLY A 68 -1.45 4.89 11.61
CA GLY A 68 -2.62 5.21 10.80
C GLY A 68 -2.34 5.26 9.30
N HIS A 69 -3.19 5.96 8.54
CA HIS A 69 -3.04 6.14 7.09
C HIS A 69 -1.71 6.83 6.68
N GLY A 70 -1.06 7.53 7.61
CA GLY A 70 0.23 8.19 7.42
C GLY A 70 1.46 7.26 7.47
N VAL A 71 1.28 5.93 7.59
CA VAL A 71 2.32 4.94 7.93
C VAL A 71 3.67 5.12 7.21
N VAL A 72 3.68 5.47 5.92
CA VAL A 72 4.92 5.66 5.15
C VAL A 72 5.74 6.87 5.63
N ARG A 73 5.06 7.92 6.12
CA ARG A 73 5.70 9.15 6.60
C ARG A 73 6.07 9.08 8.07
N GLU A 74 5.20 8.46 8.87
CA GLU A 74 5.31 8.43 10.33
C GLU A 74 6.19 7.27 10.82
N ASN A 75 6.21 6.14 10.09
CA ASN A 75 6.92 4.91 10.47
C ASN A 75 7.94 4.50 9.40
N ALA A 76 8.62 5.50 8.80
CA ALA A 76 9.47 5.30 7.62
C ALA A 76 10.53 4.19 7.79
N ALA A 77 11.15 4.08 8.98
CA ALA A 77 12.17 3.06 9.24
C ALA A 77 11.60 1.63 9.21
N GLU A 78 10.41 1.43 9.80
CA GLU A 78 9.75 0.12 9.83
C GLU A 78 9.23 -0.28 8.45
N VAL A 79 8.65 0.68 7.73
CA VAL A 79 8.23 0.49 6.33
C VAL A 79 9.43 0.15 5.45
N ALA A 80 10.57 0.84 5.61
CA ALA A 80 11.78 0.54 4.86
C ALA A 80 12.31 -0.87 5.15
N ALA A 81 12.30 -1.30 6.42
CA ALA A 81 12.71 -2.64 6.81
C ALA A 81 11.83 -3.73 6.17
N ALA A 82 10.51 -3.52 6.12
CA ALA A 82 9.58 -4.43 5.47
C ALA A 82 9.86 -4.56 3.95
N ILE A 83 10.12 -3.44 3.28
CA ILE A 83 10.46 -3.41 1.85
C ILE A 83 11.81 -4.09 1.60
N GLU A 84 12.81 -3.83 2.45
CA GLU A 84 14.13 -4.46 2.36
C GLU A 84 14.05 -5.98 2.53
N ALA A 85 13.30 -6.45 3.53
CA ALA A 85 13.09 -7.89 3.79
C ALA A 85 12.41 -8.58 2.61
N PHE A 86 11.41 -7.93 1.99
CA PHE A 86 10.76 -8.42 0.78
C PHE A 86 11.76 -8.62 -0.36
N TRP A 87 12.56 -7.60 -0.68
CA TRP A 87 13.54 -7.69 -1.77
C TRP A 87 14.63 -8.75 -1.52
N LYS A 88 15.18 -8.80 -0.30
CA LYS A 88 16.15 -9.85 0.08
C LYS A 88 15.57 -11.25 -0.07
N GLY A 89 14.31 -11.43 0.31
CA GLY A 89 13.59 -12.70 0.16
C GLY A 89 13.43 -13.12 -1.31
N LEU A 90 13.23 -12.17 -2.23
CA LEU A 90 13.17 -12.46 -3.67
C LEU A 90 14.53 -12.84 -4.25
N SER A 91 15.60 -12.13 -3.86
CA SER A 91 16.95 -12.46 -4.32
C SER A 91 17.40 -13.86 -3.87
N ALA A 92 17.05 -14.25 -2.65
CA ALA A 92 17.40 -15.56 -2.11
C ALA A 92 16.65 -16.73 -2.79
N LYS A 93 15.43 -16.50 -3.28
CA LYS A 93 14.63 -17.51 -4.01
C LYS A 93 15.00 -17.66 -5.48
N SER A 94 15.78 -16.72 -6.02
CA SER A 94 16.22 -16.71 -7.42
C SER A 94 17.61 -17.33 -7.61
N SER A 95 18.22 -17.83 -6.52
CA SER A 95 19.54 -18.47 -6.48
C SER A 95 19.45 -19.99 -6.38
#